data_AF-A0A817NSI0-F1
#
_entry.id   AF-A0A817NSI0-F1
#
_cell.length_a   1.000
_cell.length_b   1.000
_cell.length_c   1.000
_cell.angle_alpha   90.00
_cell.angle_beta   90.00
_cell.angle_gamma   90.00
#
_symmetry.space_group_name_H-M   'P 1'
#
loop_
_entity.id
_entity.type
_entity.pdbx_description
1 polymer ?
#
loop_
_entity_poly.entity_id
_entity_poly.type
_entity_poly.pdbx_seq_one_letter_code
_entity_poly.pdbx_strand_id
1 'polypeptide(L)'
;MTTSSESSTNESLSSKLFVESISKSATISTKTETKTTEQTGIIEDRNQSTPSNPCLICLTEEKQLACIPCGHMTACVACGHSLRSCPICRREIEAFFRIYI
;
A
#
# COMPACT_ATOMS: atom_id res chain seq x y z
N MET A 1 46.08 40.26 8.87
CA MET A 1 44.91 40.51 7.99
C MET A 1 43.93 39.38 8.29
N THR A 2 43.09 39.61 9.31
CA THR A 2 41.63 39.82 9.21
C THR A 2 40.85 38.50 9.16
N THR A 3 40.05 38.33 10.20
CA THR A 3 38.94 37.39 10.38
C THR A 3 37.91 37.48 9.26
N SER A 4 37.15 36.41 9.03
CA SER A 4 35.68 36.40 9.14
C SER A 4 35.07 35.21 8.40
N SER A 5 34.27 34.46 9.16
CA SER A 5 33.16 33.63 8.71
C SER A 5 32.21 34.43 7.80
N GLU A 6 31.47 33.76 6.91
CA GLU A 6 29.99 33.83 6.85
C GLU A 6 29.41 33.00 5.70
N SER A 7 28.30 32.34 6.02
CA SER A 7 27.37 31.56 5.19
C SER A 7 26.68 32.43 4.14
N SER A 8 26.25 31.84 3.01
CA SER A 8 24.90 32.09 2.44
C SER A 8 24.59 31.16 1.25
N THR A 9 23.41 30.56 1.35
CA THR A 9 22.67 29.76 0.38
C THR A 9 22.25 30.55 -0.86
N ASN A 10 22.22 29.90 -2.04
CA ASN A 10 21.20 30.21 -3.05
C ASN A 10 20.84 28.99 -3.91
N GLU A 11 19.66 28.47 -3.60
CA GLU A 11 18.85 27.59 -4.43
C GLU A 11 18.30 28.38 -5.63
N SER A 12 18.36 27.83 -6.84
CA SER A 12 17.44 28.16 -7.93
C SER A 12 17.54 27.15 -9.07
N LEU A 13 16.58 26.23 -9.07
CA LEU A 13 15.64 25.98 -10.16
C LEU A 13 16.17 26.15 -11.61
N SER A 14 16.11 25.05 -12.37
CA SER A 14 15.12 24.88 -13.46
C SER A 14 15.65 23.94 -14.54
N SER A 15 15.34 22.65 -14.42
CA SER A 15 15.45 21.72 -15.54
C SER A 15 14.04 21.32 -15.98
N LYS A 16 13.44 22.14 -16.84
CA LYS A 16 12.34 21.71 -17.71
C LYS A 16 12.84 21.82 -19.14
N LEU A 17 12.90 20.69 -19.84
CA LEU A 17 12.49 20.46 -21.24
C LEU A 17 12.50 18.92 -21.36
N PHE A 18 11.40 18.20 -21.15
CA PHE A 18 10.20 18.13 -22.00
C PHE A 18 10.54 18.04 -23.48
N VAL A 19 10.52 16.81 -24.00
CA VAL A 19 10.02 16.55 -25.35
C VAL A 19 9.09 15.33 -25.29
N GLU A 20 7.88 15.59 -25.73
CA GLU A 20 6.73 14.69 -25.83
C GLU A 20 6.65 14.09 -27.24
N SER A 21 6.10 12.88 -27.38
CA SER A 21 5.40 12.36 -28.58
C SER A 21 4.77 11.00 -28.24
N ILE A 22 3.48 10.94 -27.87
CA ILE A 22 2.28 10.71 -28.72
C ILE A 22 2.38 9.34 -29.44
N SER A 23 1.52 8.36 -29.13
CA SER A 23 0.20 8.26 -29.77
C SER A 23 -0.72 7.24 -29.08
N LYS A 24 -1.95 7.69 -28.81
CA LYS A 24 -3.24 6.99 -28.80
C LYS A 24 -3.21 5.46 -29.05
N SER A 25 -3.79 4.70 -28.13
CA SER A 25 -4.73 3.62 -28.48
C SER A 25 -5.57 3.24 -27.27
N ALA A 26 -6.88 3.39 -27.42
CA ALA A 26 -7.89 2.82 -26.56
C ALA A 26 -7.93 1.30 -26.74
N THR A 27 -7.86 0.52 -25.65
CA THR A 27 -8.72 -0.66 -25.44
C THR A 27 -8.56 -1.22 -24.03
N ILE A 28 -9.70 -1.30 -23.34
CA ILE A 28 -9.98 -2.20 -22.23
C ILE A 28 -9.72 -3.65 -22.67
N SER A 29 -8.90 -4.41 -21.92
CA SER A 29 -9.11 -5.83 -21.54
C SER A 29 -7.85 -6.52 -21.01
N THR A 30 -7.96 -6.97 -19.76
CA THR A 30 -7.63 -8.31 -19.25
C THR A 30 -6.39 -9.07 -19.77
N LYS A 31 -5.45 -9.36 -18.85
CA LYS A 31 -5.02 -10.74 -18.48
C LYS A 31 -3.83 -10.71 -17.53
N THR A 32 -4.05 -11.15 -16.28
CA THR A 32 -3.03 -11.90 -15.56
C THR A 32 -3.75 -13.06 -14.89
N GLU A 33 -3.93 -14.12 -15.68
CA GLU A 33 -4.35 -15.44 -15.23
C GLU A 33 -3.11 -16.14 -14.64
N THR A 34 -3.04 -16.27 -13.32
CA THR A 34 -2.25 -17.32 -12.68
C THR A 34 -3.21 -18.37 -12.16
N LYS A 35 -3.36 -19.44 -12.94
CA LYS A 35 -4.22 -20.60 -12.67
C LYS A 35 -3.34 -21.80 -12.32
N THR A 36 -3.34 -22.22 -11.06
CA THR A 36 -3.01 -23.58 -10.55
C THR A 36 -3.32 -23.54 -9.04
N THR A 37 -4.10 -24.39 -8.36
CA THR A 37 -4.79 -25.63 -8.73
C THR A 37 -5.64 -26.13 -7.54
N GLU A 38 -6.62 -26.99 -7.84
CA GLU A 38 -7.29 -27.99 -6.96
C GLU A 38 -8.39 -27.56 -5.96
N GLN A 39 -9.55 -27.38 -6.59
CA GLN A 39 -10.88 -27.84 -6.17
C GLN A 39 -10.89 -29.12 -5.31
N THR A 40 -11.37 -29.02 -4.06
CA THR A 40 -12.05 -30.12 -3.35
C THR A 40 -13.33 -29.55 -2.74
N GLY A 41 -14.47 -30.16 -3.10
CA GLY A 41 -15.80 -29.73 -2.68
C GLY A 41 -16.28 -30.33 -1.36
N ILE A 42 -17.52 -29.94 -1.01
CA ILE A 42 -18.44 -30.32 0.10
C ILE A 42 -18.08 -29.71 1.48
N ILE A 43 -18.91 -28.92 2.19
CA ILE A 43 -20.39 -28.82 2.31
C ILE A 43 -20.79 -27.33 2.48
N GLU A 44 -21.79 -26.86 1.74
CA GLU A 44 -22.40 -25.53 1.92
C GLU A 44 -23.41 -25.59 3.06
N ASP A 45 -22.99 -25.24 4.27
CA ASP A 45 -23.91 -24.87 5.36
C ASP A 45 -23.22 -23.94 6.36
N ARG A 46 -23.35 -22.64 6.10
CA ARG A 46 -23.61 -21.56 7.08
C ARG A 46 -23.37 -20.24 6.36
N ASN A 47 -24.34 -19.34 6.48
CA ASN A 47 -24.28 -17.92 6.15
C ASN A 47 -23.02 -17.24 6.74
N GLN A 48 -21.87 -17.46 6.12
CA GLN A 48 -20.59 -16.90 6.54
C GLN A 48 -20.31 -15.79 5.53
N SER A 49 -20.77 -14.59 5.88
CA SER A 49 -20.37 -13.36 5.20
C SER A 49 -18.86 -13.23 5.35
N THR A 50 -18.12 -13.81 4.42
CA THR A 50 -16.68 -13.62 4.36
C THR A 50 -16.43 -12.13 4.15
N PRO A 51 -15.56 -11.51 4.96
CA PRO A 51 -15.25 -10.10 4.81
C PRO A 51 -14.78 -9.82 3.39
N SER A 52 -15.28 -8.74 2.77
CA SER A 52 -14.91 -8.35 1.40
C SER A 52 -13.42 -8.01 1.28
N ASN A 53 -12.82 -7.59 2.40
CA ASN A 53 -11.41 -7.20 2.51
C ASN A 53 -10.76 -7.78 3.78
N PRO A 54 -10.45 -9.09 3.81
CA PRO A 54 -9.93 -9.75 5.00
C PRO A 54 -8.53 -9.23 5.38
N CYS A 55 -8.26 -9.17 6.68
CA CYS A 55 -6.95 -8.90 7.25
C CYS A 55 -5.93 -9.92 6.73
N LEU A 56 -4.77 -9.44 6.27
CA LEU A 56 -3.72 -10.30 5.71
C LEU A 56 -3.04 -11.20 6.74
N ILE A 57 -3.33 -11.01 8.03
CA ILE A 57 -2.70 -11.71 9.15
C ILE A 57 -3.61 -12.83 9.66
N CYS A 58 -4.85 -12.51 10.06
CA CYS A 58 -5.78 -13.50 10.62
C CYS A 58 -6.80 -14.03 9.62
N LEU A 59 -7.00 -13.37 8.47
CA LEU A 59 -8.03 -13.71 7.47
C LEU A 59 -9.46 -13.84 8.00
N THR A 60 -9.71 -13.35 9.22
CA THR A 60 -10.98 -13.53 9.95
C THR A 60 -11.78 -12.23 10.03
N GLU A 61 -11.09 -11.11 10.23
CA GLU A 61 -11.69 -9.76 10.33
C GLU A 61 -11.33 -8.90 9.12
N GLU A 62 -12.04 -7.79 8.92
CA GLU A 62 -11.73 -6.82 7.88
C GLU A 62 -10.47 -6.00 8.18
N LYS A 63 -9.80 -5.56 7.11
CA LYS A 63 -8.72 -4.58 7.21
C LYS A 63 -9.29 -3.24 7.69
N GLN A 64 -8.74 -2.71 8.78
CA GLN A 64 -9.13 -1.42 9.36
C GLN A 64 -7.93 -0.50 9.62
N LEU A 65 -6.71 -0.97 9.42
CA LEU A 65 -5.50 -0.21 9.72
C LEU A 65 -4.65 0.03 8.47
N ALA A 66 -4.32 1.31 8.24
CA ALA A 66 -3.31 1.75 7.29
C ALA A 66 -1.99 2.08 8.00
N CYS A 67 -0.88 1.55 7.48
CA CYS A 67 0.46 1.74 8.03
C CYS A 67 1.02 3.14 7.69
N ILE A 68 1.59 3.86 8.66
CA ILE A 68 2.25 5.15 8.45
C ILE A 68 3.78 4.96 8.48
N PRO A 69 4.53 5.52 7.52
CA PRO A 69 4.12 6.51 6.51
C PRO A 69 3.76 5.94 5.12
N CYS A 70 3.73 4.63 4.92
CA CYS A 70 3.55 4.06 3.57
C CYS A 70 2.11 4.02 3.04
N GLY A 71 1.09 4.16 3.89
CA GLY A 71 -0.33 4.20 3.54
C GLY A 71 -1.00 2.86 3.24
N HIS A 72 -0.25 1.75 3.20
CA HIS A 72 -0.80 0.43 2.88
C HIS A 72 -1.77 -0.08 3.97
N MET A 73 -2.97 -0.49 3.55
CA MET A 73 -3.99 -1.07 4.43
C MET A 73 -3.80 -2.60 4.51
N THR A 74 -3.44 -3.12 5.68
CA THR A 74 -2.93 -4.50 5.78
C THR A 74 -3.56 -5.36 6.88
N ALA A 75 -4.01 -4.75 7.99
CA ALA A 75 -4.41 -5.47 9.19
C ALA A 75 -5.76 -5.00 9.77
N CYS A 76 -6.42 -5.89 10.53
CA CYS A 76 -7.46 -5.50 11.47
C CYS A 76 -6.85 -4.88 12.73
N VAL A 77 -7.68 -4.33 13.61
CA VAL A 77 -7.21 -3.67 14.84
C VAL A 77 -6.47 -4.63 15.76
N ALA A 78 -6.95 -5.86 15.92
CA ALA A 78 -6.31 -6.86 16.78
C ALA A 78 -4.90 -7.20 16.29
N CYS A 79 -4.74 -7.49 14.99
CA CYS A 79 -3.46 -7.88 14.42
C CYS A 79 -2.45 -6.72 14.30
N GLY A 80 -2.91 -5.46 14.24
CA GLY A 80 -2.04 -4.29 14.12
C GLY A 80 -1.00 -4.16 15.23
N HIS A 81 -1.36 -4.53 16.46
CA HIS A 81 -0.49 -4.37 17.64
C HIS A 81 0.82 -5.18 17.57
N SER A 82 0.84 -6.27 16.81
CA SER A 82 2.00 -7.15 16.67
C SER A 82 2.90 -6.77 15.48
N LEU A 83 2.49 -5.81 14.66
CA LEU A 83 3.21 -5.44 13.44
C LEU A 83 4.21 -4.30 13.70
N ARG A 84 5.46 -4.53 13.29
CA ARG A 84 6.54 -3.52 13.31
C ARG A 84 6.90 -2.99 11.93
N SER A 85 6.60 -3.75 10.88
CA SER A 85 6.86 -3.37 9.49
C SER A 85 5.65 -3.71 8.62
N CYS A 86 5.45 -2.91 7.57
CA CYS A 86 4.35 -3.08 6.64
C CYS A 86 4.46 -4.42 5.90
N PRO A 87 3.45 -5.31 5.95
CA PRO A 87 3.48 -6.58 5.23
C PRO A 87 3.62 -6.46 3.71
N ILE A 88 3.20 -5.32 3.13
CA ILE A 88 3.23 -5.08 1.68
C ILE A 88 4.60 -4.54 1.25
N CYS A 89 5.04 -3.41 1.81
CA CYS A 89 6.24 -2.71 1.32
C CYS A 89 7.45 -2.79 2.28
N ARG A 90 7.35 -3.54 3.37
CA ARG A 90 8.41 -3.78 4.37
C ARG A 90 8.95 -2.55 5.10
N ARG A 91 8.42 -1.36 4.84
CA ARG A 91 8.76 -0.13 5.57
C ARG A 91 8.36 -0.26 7.04
N GLU A 92 9.17 0.28 7.94
CA GLU A 92 8.85 0.37 9.37
C GLU A 92 7.54 1.14 9.59
N ILE A 93 6.76 0.70 10.57
CA ILE A 93 5.48 1.30 10.92
C ILE A 93 5.70 2.23 12.11
N GLU A 94 5.51 3.52 11.89
CA GLU A 94 5.58 4.54 12.93
C GLU A 94 4.25 4.66 13.69
N ALA A 95 3.14 4.53 12.96
CA ALA A 95 1.79 4.60 13.50
C ALA A 95 0.79 3.87 12.58
N PHE A 96 -0.45 3.72 13.06
CA PHE A 96 -1.58 3.26 12.26
C PHE A 96 -2.67 4.32 12.21
N PHE A 97 -3.28 4.52 11.03
CA PHE A 97 -4.59 5.15 10.94
C PHE A 97 -5.68 4.10 10.88
N ARG A 98 -6.71 4.29 11.73
CA ARG A 98 -7.91 3.46 11.69
C ARG A 98 -8.89 4.03 10.67
N ILE A 99 -9.26 3.19 9.71
CA ILE A 99 -10.19 3.51 8.63
C ILE A 99 -11.55 2.90 8.96
N TYR A 100 -12.61 3.69 8.79
CA TYR A 100 -14.00 3.27 8.91
C TYR A 100 -14.60 3.34 7.49
N ILE A 101 -15.07 2.20 7.00
CA ILE A 101 -15.66 1.99 5.66
C ILE A 101 -17.12 1.56 5.81
#